data_AF-A0A519EGJ0-F1
#
_entry.id   AF-A0A519EGJ0-F1
#
_cell.length_a   1.000
_cell.length_b   1.000
_cell.length_c   1.000
_cell.angle_alpha   90.00
_cell.angle_beta   90.00
_cell.angle_gamma   90.00
#
_symmetry.space_group_name_H-M   'P 1'
#
loop_
_entity.id
_entity.type
_entity.pdbx_description
1 polymer ?
#
loop_
_entity_poly.entity_id
_entity_poly.type
_entity_poly.pdbx_seq_one_letter_code
_entity_poly.pdbx_strand_id
1 'polypeptide(L)'
;MLSLLPPSLIAVIPRCLQLARQPLPDGLMPLRLGDVTIGRVHPMRQVLLAELWPELERRDGALCWDAEALDTEARSQRIGEVALALKERGAITGWRGERYACERPVEDPCTGRGEALFRLERAAFRFFGLMSRAVHINGFLPGARLVCGRRAPSKATDPGKLDNLAAGGLTADEDLVDCARRELLEEAGVPMTLSAAVQARGALRSTRMEVEGLHDEVLHVFSLQLPAGFSPRNGDGEVSEFLTLDLETLAQRLASGEFSHDAAAVSAFGLRHSHALADLRA
;
A
#
# COMPACT_ATOMS: atom_id res chain seq x y z
N MET A 1 3.89 -18.17 -20.81
CA MET A 1 4.19 -17.48 -19.54
C MET A 1 4.65 -18.46 -18.47
N LEU A 2 3.86 -19.51 -18.16
CA LEU A 2 4.25 -20.58 -17.23
C LEU A 2 5.52 -21.37 -17.64
N SER A 3 5.94 -21.33 -18.91
CA SER A 3 7.12 -22.06 -19.39
C SER A 3 8.48 -21.45 -18.98
N LEU A 4 8.51 -20.21 -18.48
CA LEU A 4 9.74 -19.55 -18.01
C LEU A 4 9.86 -19.50 -16.49
N LEU A 5 8.75 -19.67 -15.77
CA LEU A 5 8.78 -19.66 -14.32
C LEU A 5 9.15 -21.06 -13.83
N PRO A 6 10.08 -21.20 -12.88
CA PRO A 6 10.35 -22.50 -12.30
C PRO A 6 9.11 -23.04 -11.57
N PRO A 7 8.94 -24.38 -11.47
CA PRO A 7 7.79 -24.99 -10.81
C PRO A 7 7.58 -24.52 -9.36
N SER A 8 8.67 -24.26 -8.63
CA SER A 8 8.66 -23.71 -7.27
C SER A 8 7.96 -22.34 -7.20
N LEU A 9 8.24 -21.46 -8.17
CA LEU A 9 7.63 -20.14 -8.25
C LEU A 9 6.15 -20.24 -8.65
N ILE A 10 5.82 -21.12 -9.59
CA ILE A 10 4.42 -21.39 -9.97
C ILE A 10 3.62 -21.87 -8.75
N ALA A 11 4.21 -22.72 -7.91
CA ALA A 11 3.57 -23.26 -6.72
C ALA A 11 3.32 -22.20 -5.63
N VAL A 12 4.21 -21.22 -5.45
CA VAL A 12 4.08 -20.22 -4.37
C VAL A 12 3.16 -19.04 -4.74
N ILE A 13 3.08 -18.67 -6.02
CA ILE A 13 2.32 -17.49 -6.46
C ILE A 13 0.86 -17.47 -5.97
N PRO A 14 0.05 -18.53 -6.09
CA PRO A 14 -1.34 -18.51 -5.63
C PRO A 14 -1.46 -18.16 -4.15
N ARG A 15 -0.54 -18.67 -3.30
CA ARG A 15 -0.51 -18.36 -1.87
C ARG A 15 -0.20 -16.89 -1.62
N CYS A 16 0.79 -16.32 -2.29
CA CYS A 16 1.13 -14.89 -2.15
C CYS A 16 -0.06 -13.99 -2.52
N LEU A 17 -0.75 -14.30 -3.61
CA LEU A 17 -1.93 -13.54 -4.06
C LEU A 17 -3.11 -13.72 -3.09
N GLN A 18 -3.33 -14.92 -2.57
CA GLN A 18 -4.37 -15.17 -1.58
C GLN A 18 -4.11 -14.40 -0.28
N LEU A 19 -2.86 -14.34 0.18
CA LEU A 19 -2.47 -13.63 1.40
C LEU A 19 -2.60 -12.11 1.31
N ALA A 20 -2.72 -11.54 0.10
CA ALA A 20 -3.06 -10.13 -0.07
C ALA A 20 -4.44 -9.81 0.52
N ARG A 21 -5.42 -10.70 0.37
CA ARG A 21 -6.77 -10.51 0.91
C ARG A 21 -7.06 -11.52 2.01
N GLN A 22 -6.76 -11.14 3.24
CA GLN A 22 -7.05 -11.95 4.41
C GLN A 22 -8.52 -11.79 4.82
N PRO A 23 -9.13 -12.84 5.41
CA PRO A 23 -10.46 -12.74 5.98
C PRO A 23 -10.53 -11.63 7.02
N LEU A 24 -11.57 -10.80 6.95
CA LEU A 24 -11.84 -9.76 7.95
C LEU A 24 -12.81 -10.30 8.99
N PRO A 25 -12.69 -9.88 10.26
CA PRO A 25 -13.63 -10.29 11.30
C PRO A 25 -15.04 -9.76 11.02
N ASP A 26 -16.04 -10.53 11.43
CA ASP A 26 -17.42 -10.06 11.43
C ASP A 26 -17.60 -8.91 12.44
N GLY A 27 -18.60 -8.06 12.18
CA GLY A 27 -18.97 -6.99 13.10
C GLY A 27 -18.16 -5.69 13.00
N LEU A 28 -17.21 -5.58 12.05
CA LEU A 28 -16.64 -4.27 11.71
C LEU A 28 -17.76 -3.30 11.31
N MET A 29 -17.81 -2.15 11.97
CA MET A 29 -18.86 -1.15 11.74
C MET A 29 -18.50 -0.30 10.52
N PRO A 30 -19.40 -0.14 9.53
CA PRO A 30 -19.18 0.80 8.44
C PRO A 30 -18.98 2.22 8.97
N LEU A 31 -17.98 2.93 8.45
CA LEU A 31 -17.82 4.37 8.62
C LEU A 31 -18.37 5.06 7.37
N ARG A 32 -19.31 5.98 7.55
CA ARG A 32 -20.00 6.69 6.48
C ARG A 32 -19.77 8.19 6.54
N LEU A 33 -19.59 8.80 5.37
CA LEU A 33 -19.70 10.23 5.14
C LEU A 33 -21.00 10.46 4.36
N GLY A 34 -22.03 10.97 5.03
CA GLY A 34 -23.41 10.94 4.52
C GLY A 34 -23.83 9.51 4.17
N ASP A 35 -24.23 9.29 2.93
CA ASP A 35 -24.64 7.96 2.42
C ASP A 35 -23.47 7.08 1.95
N VAL A 36 -22.25 7.62 1.92
CA VAL A 36 -21.09 6.95 1.34
C VAL A 36 -20.33 6.17 2.40
N THR A 37 -20.17 4.85 2.24
CA THR A 37 -19.30 4.06 3.12
C THR A 37 -17.84 4.22 2.72
N ILE A 38 -17.06 4.91 3.55
CA ILE A 38 -15.66 5.27 3.27
C ILE A 38 -14.64 4.38 4.00
N GLY A 39 -15.09 3.61 4.99
CA GLY A 39 -14.20 2.73 5.75
C GLY A 39 -14.95 1.78 6.67
N ARG A 40 -14.19 1.06 7.50
CA ARG A 40 -14.73 0.10 8.48
C ARG A 40 -13.93 0.14 9.78
N VAL A 41 -14.64 0.34 10.88
CA VAL A 41 -14.03 0.57 12.20
C VAL A 41 -14.29 -0.63 13.12
N HIS A 42 -13.26 -1.03 13.87
CA HIS A 42 -13.40 -2.06 14.88
C HIS A 42 -14.32 -1.59 16.03
N PRO A 43 -15.30 -2.40 16.50
CA PRO A 43 -16.27 -1.99 17.52
C PRO A 43 -15.69 -1.41 18.81
N MET A 44 -14.53 -1.90 19.23
CA MET A 44 -13.83 -1.42 20.44
C MET A 44 -13.46 0.07 20.38
N ARG A 45 -13.45 0.70 19.19
CA ARG A 45 -13.13 2.13 19.02
C ARG A 45 -14.33 3.04 19.22
N GLN A 46 -15.54 2.49 19.30
CA GLN A 46 -16.78 3.28 19.34
C GLN A 46 -16.82 4.25 20.52
N VAL A 47 -16.46 3.79 21.72
CA VAL A 47 -16.54 4.63 22.92
C VAL A 47 -15.61 5.83 22.80
N LEU A 48 -14.36 5.58 22.38
CA LEU A 48 -13.37 6.63 22.18
C LEU A 48 -13.77 7.61 21.07
N LEU A 49 -14.34 7.09 19.97
CA LEU A 49 -14.82 7.91 18.87
C LEU A 49 -16.03 8.77 19.28
N ALA A 50 -16.99 8.24 20.02
CA ALA A 50 -18.13 9.01 20.50
C ALA A 50 -17.72 10.15 21.43
N GLU A 51 -16.63 9.97 22.19
CA GLU A 51 -16.09 11.01 23.06
C GLU A 51 -15.34 12.11 22.28
N LEU A 52 -14.54 11.73 21.30
CA LEU A 52 -13.67 12.65 20.54
C LEU A 52 -14.32 13.25 19.29
N TRP A 53 -15.38 12.63 18.80
CA TRP A 53 -16.07 13.00 17.59
C TRP A 53 -17.59 13.00 17.82
N PRO A 54 -18.13 14.01 18.53
CA PRO A 54 -19.56 14.07 18.87
C PRO A 54 -20.50 14.07 17.66
N GLU A 55 -20.03 14.56 16.50
CA GLU A 55 -20.78 14.58 15.23
C GLU A 55 -20.83 13.21 14.53
N LEU A 56 -20.09 12.20 15.03
CA LEU A 56 -20.12 10.85 14.50
C LEU A 56 -21.21 10.04 15.19
N GLU A 57 -22.38 10.00 14.57
CA GLU A 57 -23.54 9.34 15.14
C GLU A 57 -23.64 7.86 14.75
N ARG A 58 -24.27 7.04 15.59
CA ARG A 58 -24.55 5.65 15.27
C ARG A 58 -25.94 5.49 14.65
N ARG A 59 -26.00 5.02 13.41
CA ARG A 59 -27.25 4.74 12.67
C ARG A 59 -27.17 3.37 12.00
N ASP A 60 -28.15 2.50 12.25
CA ASP A 60 -28.26 1.17 11.64
C ASP A 60 -26.97 0.31 11.70
N GLY A 61 -26.24 0.39 12.82
CA GLY A 61 -24.99 -0.35 13.01
C GLY A 61 -23.75 0.26 12.31
N ALA A 62 -23.90 1.40 11.64
CA ALA A 62 -22.82 2.20 11.09
C ALA A 62 -22.50 3.42 11.96
N LEU A 63 -21.27 3.93 11.83
CA LEU A 63 -20.85 5.25 12.31
C LEU A 63 -20.97 6.24 11.16
N CYS A 64 -21.78 7.28 11.32
CA CYS A 64 -22.18 8.17 10.24
C CYS A 64 -21.84 9.62 10.57
N TRP A 65 -21.06 10.25 9.70
CA TRP A 65 -20.68 11.65 9.79
C TRP A 65 -21.37 12.45 8.67
N ASP A 66 -22.32 13.30 9.04
CA ASP A 66 -23.10 14.11 8.09
C ASP A 66 -22.38 15.42 7.74
N ALA A 67 -21.32 15.31 6.94
CA ALA A 67 -20.50 16.45 6.52
C ALA A 67 -20.59 16.72 5.01
N GLU A 68 -21.67 16.31 4.34
CA GLU A 68 -21.85 16.51 2.89
C GLU A 68 -21.91 17.98 2.49
N ALA A 69 -22.41 18.86 3.37
CA ALA A 69 -22.45 20.29 3.15
C ALA A 69 -21.07 20.99 3.28
N LEU A 70 -20.09 20.33 3.91
CA LEU A 70 -18.72 20.84 4.01
C LEU A 70 -17.94 20.54 2.73
N ASP A 71 -17.03 21.44 2.35
CA ASP A 71 -16.07 21.17 1.27
C ASP A 71 -14.95 20.22 1.73
N THR A 72 -14.12 19.78 0.78
CA THR A 72 -13.01 18.85 1.03
C THR A 72 -12.05 19.37 2.10
N GLU A 73 -11.77 20.68 2.16
CA GLU A 73 -10.79 21.22 3.11
C GLU A 73 -11.38 21.31 4.52
N ALA A 74 -12.62 21.79 4.66
CA ALA A 74 -13.34 21.82 5.93
C ALA A 74 -13.52 20.40 6.51
N ARG A 75 -13.81 19.41 5.67
CA ARG A 75 -13.81 17.99 6.10
C ARG A 75 -12.43 17.55 6.56
N SER A 76 -11.39 17.85 5.79
CA SER A 76 -9.99 17.51 6.11
C SER A 76 -9.55 18.08 7.46
N GLN A 77 -9.86 19.34 7.71
CA GLN A 77 -9.57 20.00 8.98
C GLN A 77 -10.30 19.29 10.13
N ARG A 78 -11.62 19.10 10.02
CA ARG A 78 -12.41 18.54 11.11
C ARG A 78 -11.98 17.13 11.49
N ILE A 79 -11.84 16.23 10.52
CA ILE A 79 -11.37 14.87 10.80
C ILE A 79 -9.89 14.85 11.23
N GLY A 80 -9.09 15.80 10.76
CA GLY A 80 -7.71 16.01 11.20
C GLY A 80 -7.60 16.35 12.68
N GLU A 81 -8.48 17.21 13.21
CA GLU A 81 -8.56 17.54 14.65
C GLU A 81 -8.90 16.29 15.47
N VAL A 82 -9.85 15.46 15.01
CA VAL A 82 -10.17 14.18 15.66
C VAL A 82 -8.97 13.23 15.65
N ALA A 83 -8.28 13.11 14.52
CA ALA A 83 -7.10 12.26 14.39
C ALA A 83 -5.94 12.73 15.30
N LEU A 84 -5.78 14.05 15.46
CA LEU A 84 -4.80 14.61 16.39
C LEU A 84 -5.16 14.28 17.85
N ALA A 85 -6.42 14.45 18.25
CA ALA A 85 -6.86 14.07 19.60
C ALA A 85 -6.70 12.56 19.86
N LEU A 86 -6.97 11.72 18.86
CA LEU A 86 -6.72 10.27 18.92
C LEU A 86 -5.23 9.96 19.07
N LYS A 87 -4.35 10.67 18.37
CA LYS A 87 -2.90 10.57 18.53
C LYS A 87 -2.46 10.97 19.94
N GLU A 88 -2.98 12.06 20.48
CA GLU A 88 -2.67 12.54 21.84
C GLU A 88 -3.08 11.52 22.92
N ARG A 89 -4.12 10.72 22.64
CA ARG A 89 -4.52 9.59 23.49
C ARG A 89 -3.80 8.27 23.18
N GLY A 90 -2.83 8.29 22.27
CA GLY A 90 -2.04 7.11 21.88
C GLY A 90 -2.81 6.09 21.03
N ALA A 91 -4.02 6.40 20.57
CA ALA A 91 -4.84 5.50 19.76
C ALA A 91 -4.39 5.46 18.28
N ILE A 92 -3.74 6.53 17.81
CA ILE A 92 -3.05 6.61 16.52
C ILE A 92 -1.56 6.82 16.78
N THR A 93 -0.73 5.94 16.22
CA THR A 93 0.73 5.98 16.34
C THR A 93 1.38 6.06 14.96
N GLY A 94 2.69 6.31 14.89
CA GLY A 94 3.40 6.32 13.60
C GLY A 94 3.14 7.55 12.72
N TRP A 95 2.77 8.69 13.33
CA TRP A 95 2.57 9.97 12.64
C TRP A 95 3.80 10.35 11.80
N ARG A 96 3.59 10.80 10.56
CA ARG A 96 4.64 11.17 9.59
C ARG A 96 4.52 12.61 9.08
N GLY A 97 3.37 13.27 9.28
CA GLY A 97 3.13 14.59 8.69
C GLY A 97 2.85 14.49 7.19
N GLU A 98 2.26 13.38 6.78
CA GLU A 98 2.01 13.02 5.40
C GLU A 98 0.52 12.69 5.26
N ARG A 99 -0.17 13.45 4.40
CA ARG A 99 -1.60 13.27 4.18
C ARG A 99 -1.83 12.38 2.97
N TYR A 100 -2.76 11.44 3.10
CA TYR A 100 -3.34 10.69 1.99
C TYR A 100 -4.74 11.24 1.67
N ALA A 101 -5.23 10.96 0.46
CA ALA A 101 -6.61 11.26 0.08
C ALA A 101 -7.54 10.09 0.43
N CYS A 102 -8.63 10.36 1.14
CA CYS A 102 -9.77 9.44 1.20
C CYS A 102 -10.63 9.68 -0.04
N GLU A 103 -10.62 8.71 -0.96
CA GLU A 103 -11.37 8.79 -2.21
C GLU A 103 -12.80 8.29 -2.05
N ARG A 104 -13.74 8.87 -2.81
CA ARG A 104 -15.07 8.29 -2.96
C ARG A 104 -14.94 6.86 -3.50
N PRO A 105 -15.58 5.86 -2.89
CA PRO A 105 -15.57 4.51 -3.40
C PRO A 105 -16.07 4.45 -4.84
N VAL A 106 -15.40 3.64 -5.66
CA VAL A 106 -15.79 3.28 -7.02
C VAL A 106 -16.03 1.77 -7.10
N GLU A 107 -16.60 1.29 -8.21
CA GLU A 107 -16.92 -0.14 -8.41
C GLU A 107 -15.69 -1.04 -8.20
N ASP A 108 -14.57 -0.70 -8.84
CA ASP A 108 -13.29 -1.37 -8.65
C ASP A 108 -12.16 -0.35 -8.41
N PRO A 109 -11.67 -0.22 -7.16
CA PRO A 109 -10.62 0.73 -6.84
C PRO A 109 -9.25 0.35 -7.42
N CYS A 110 -9.08 -0.87 -7.96
CA CYS A 110 -7.86 -1.27 -8.68
C CYS A 110 -7.82 -0.72 -10.11
N THR A 111 -8.95 -0.33 -10.70
CA THR A 111 -9.04 0.17 -12.08
C THR A 111 -9.53 1.61 -12.19
N GLY A 112 -10.05 2.18 -11.10
CA GLY A 112 -10.50 3.57 -11.05
C GLY A 112 -10.11 4.30 -9.77
N ARG A 113 -10.19 5.63 -9.82
CA ARG A 113 -10.07 6.54 -8.68
C ARG A 113 -11.35 7.32 -8.49
N GLY A 114 -11.70 7.57 -7.24
CA GLY A 114 -12.79 8.48 -6.88
C GLY A 114 -12.30 9.91 -6.70
N GLU A 115 -13.25 10.83 -6.57
CA GLU A 115 -12.96 12.18 -6.10
C GLU A 115 -12.44 12.16 -4.65
N ALA A 116 -11.54 13.07 -4.30
CA ALA A 116 -11.06 13.21 -2.94
C ALA A 116 -12.16 13.81 -2.04
N LEU A 117 -12.64 13.02 -1.08
CA LEU A 117 -13.65 13.45 -0.10
C LEU A 117 -13.03 14.31 1.00
N PHE A 118 -11.82 13.97 1.43
CA PHE A 118 -10.98 14.72 2.36
C PHE A 118 -9.53 14.18 2.31
N ARG A 119 -8.61 14.90 2.95
CA ARG A 119 -7.20 14.55 3.13
C ARG A 119 -6.96 14.33 4.62
N LEU A 120 -6.27 13.26 4.97
CA LEU A 120 -6.01 12.90 6.36
C LEU A 120 -4.61 12.32 6.51
N GLU A 121 -3.99 12.51 7.67
CA GLU A 121 -2.72 11.89 8.01
C GLU A 121 -2.76 10.36 7.76
N ARG A 122 -1.74 9.83 7.06
CA ARG A 122 -1.65 8.41 6.68
C ARG A 122 -1.75 7.44 7.87
N ALA A 123 -1.19 7.81 9.02
CA ALA A 123 -1.25 7.02 10.24
C ALA A 123 -2.69 6.76 10.73
N ALA A 124 -3.64 7.64 10.38
CA ALA A 124 -5.04 7.50 10.79
C ALA A 124 -5.85 6.55 9.91
N PHE A 125 -5.36 6.19 8.71
CA PHE A 125 -6.15 5.41 7.74
C PHE A 125 -6.56 4.05 8.31
N ARG A 126 -5.63 3.30 8.90
CA ARG A 126 -5.93 2.01 9.52
C ARG A 126 -6.87 2.15 10.72
N PHE A 127 -6.77 3.25 11.45
CA PHE A 127 -7.65 3.51 12.60
C PHE A 127 -9.12 3.61 12.18
N PHE A 128 -9.36 4.32 11.08
CA PHE A 128 -10.71 4.48 10.51
C PHE A 128 -11.07 3.38 9.50
N GLY A 129 -10.14 2.48 9.19
CA GLY A 129 -10.26 1.49 8.13
C GLY A 129 -10.59 2.11 6.78
N LEU A 130 -9.97 3.25 6.49
CA LEU A 130 -10.08 3.94 5.21
C LEU A 130 -9.17 3.25 4.20
N MET A 131 -9.62 3.18 2.95
CA MET A 131 -8.80 2.64 1.87
C MET A 131 -7.69 3.62 1.50
N SER A 132 -6.45 3.14 1.53
CA SER A 132 -5.24 3.87 1.13
C SER A 132 -4.69 3.37 -0.21
N ARG A 133 -3.72 4.07 -0.80
CA ARG A 133 -3.05 3.65 -2.03
C ARG A 133 -1.54 3.69 -1.83
N ALA A 134 -0.86 2.73 -2.44
CA ALA A 134 0.59 2.68 -2.51
C ALA A 134 1.04 2.26 -3.91
N VAL A 135 2.26 2.64 -4.28
CA VAL A 135 2.94 2.17 -5.49
C VAL A 135 4.01 1.17 -5.09
N HIS A 136 4.18 0.14 -5.89
CA HIS A 136 5.24 -0.86 -5.72
C HIS A 136 5.89 -1.16 -7.06
N ILE A 137 7.21 -1.11 -7.12
CA ILE A 137 7.96 -1.24 -8.37
C ILE A 137 8.78 -2.53 -8.36
N ASN A 138 8.47 -3.45 -9.26
CA ASN A 138 9.32 -4.61 -9.55
C ASN A 138 10.48 -4.19 -10.46
N GLY A 139 11.71 -4.25 -9.96
CA GLY A 139 12.92 -3.98 -10.73
C GLY A 139 13.49 -5.23 -11.38
N PHE A 140 13.52 -5.28 -12.71
CA PHE A 140 14.02 -6.41 -13.47
C PHE A 140 15.42 -6.13 -14.04
N LEU A 141 16.36 -7.02 -13.78
CA LEU A 141 17.68 -7.04 -14.41
C LEU A 141 17.74 -8.14 -15.48
N PRO A 142 18.69 -8.04 -16.44
CA PRO A 142 18.89 -9.08 -17.43
C PRO A 142 19.12 -10.46 -16.82
N GLY A 143 18.58 -11.47 -17.51
CA GLY A 143 18.59 -12.87 -17.06
C GLY A 143 17.45 -13.22 -16.11
N ALA A 144 16.30 -12.53 -16.20
CA ALA A 144 15.11 -12.78 -15.37
C ALA A 144 15.39 -12.68 -13.85
N ARG A 145 16.18 -11.68 -13.45
CA ARG A 145 16.52 -11.42 -12.05
C ARG A 145 15.74 -10.22 -11.53
N LEU A 146 15.32 -10.28 -10.27
CA LEU A 146 14.63 -9.19 -9.61
C LEU A 146 15.54 -8.55 -8.57
N VAL A 147 15.40 -7.24 -8.44
CA VAL A 147 16.05 -6.47 -7.38
C VAL A 147 15.05 -6.20 -6.27
N CYS A 148 15.40 -6.57 -5.05
CA CYS A 148 14.57 -6.46 -3.86
C CYS A 148 15.33 -5.70 -2.77
N GLY A 149 14.71 -4.69 -2.17
CA GLY A 149 15.23 -4.02 -0.98
C GLY A 149 14.96 -4.84 0.28
N ARG A 150 15.86 -4.82 1.26
CA ARG A 150 15.56 -5.25 2.63
C ARG A 150 15.18 -4.03 3.45
N ARG A 151 13.98 -4.01 4.00
CA ARG A 151 13.47 -2.92 4.84
C ARG A 151 14.41 -2.67 6.02
N ALA A 152 14.73 -1.40 6.29
CA ALA A 152 15.57 -1.05 7.43
C ALA A 152 14.94 -1.50 8.77
N PRO A 153 15.75 -1.84 9.79
CA PRO A 153 15.24 -2.21 11.12
C PRO A 153 14.41 -1.10 11.80
N SER A 154 14.58 0.16 11.37
CA SER A 154 13.86 1.33 11.86
C SER A 154 12.46 1.51 11.27
N LYS A 155 12.10 0.78 10.20
CA LYS A 155 10.76 0.89 9.58
C LYS A 155 9.68 0.41 10.56
N ALA A 156 8.57 1.16 10.62
CA ALA A 156 7.45 0.86 11.51
C ALA A 156 6.67 -0.41 11.09
N THR A 157 6.70 -0.77 9.81
CA THR A 157 6.01 -1.96 9.27
C THR A 157 7.03 -2.92 8.69
N ASP A 158 6.91 -4.20 9.04
CA ASP A 158 7.73 -5.32 8.53
C ASP A 158 9.26 -5.05 8.51
N PRO A 159 9.89 -4.61 9.63
CA PRO A 159 11.33 -4.34 9.66
C PRO A 159 12.15 -5.60 9.32
N GLY A 160 13.21 -5.44 8.50
CA GLY A 160 14.12 -6.52 8.09
C GLY A 160 13.56 -7.48 7.03
N LYS A 161 12.27 -7.38 6.68
CA LYS A 161 11.68 -8.14 5.58
C LYS A 161 12.14 -7.62 4.21
N LEU A 162 12.05 -8.48 3.20
CA LEU A 162 12.26 -8.11 1.81
C LEU A 162 11.06 -7.34 1.27
N ASP A 163 11.33 -6.40 0.38
CA ASP A 163 10.38 -5.56 -0.32
C ASP A 163 10.66 -5.59 -1.83
N ASN A 164 9.84 -4.87 -2.60
CA ASN A 164 10.11 -4.63 -4.02
C ASN A 164 11.37 -3.74 -4.20
N LEU A 165 11.69 -3.31 -5.43
CA LEU A 165 12.84 -2.41 -5.65
C LEU A 165 12.67 -1.09 -4.89
N ALA A 166 11.46 -0.54 -4.96
CA ALA A 166 11.01 0.62 -4.19
C ALA A 166 9.49 0.48 -4.00
N ALA A 167 8.98 1.00 -2.89
CA ALA A 167 7.56 1.02 -2.60
C ALA A 167 7.20 2.13 -1.62
N GLY A 168 6.07 2.79 -1.85
CA GLY A 168 5.65 3.85 -0.96
C GLY A 168 4.22 4.31 -1.12
N GLY A 169 3.82 5.13 -0.16
CA GLY A 169 2.48 5.68 -0.04
C GLY A 169 2.17 6.69 -1.12
N LEU A 170 0.94 6.67 -1.64
CA LEU A 170 0.46 7.74 -2.50
C LEU A 170 0.02 8.92 -1.63
N THR A 171 0.81 9.98 -1.63
CA THR A 171 0.45 11.23 -0.95
C THR A 171 -0.81 11.85 -1.57
N ALA A 172 -1.52 12.68 -0.79
CA ALA A 172 -2.67 13.40 -1.29
C ALA A 172 -2.26 14.27 -2.50
N ASP A 173 -3.10 14.23 -3.54
CA ASP A 173 -2.94 15.01 -4.79
C ASP A 173 -1.73 14.61 -5.66
N GLU A 174 -1.00 13.55 -5.32
CA GLU A 174 0.10 13.04 -6.14
C GLU A 174 -0.39 12.09 -7.24
N ASP A 175 0.26 12.15 -8.41
CA ASP A 175 0.05 11.19 -9.49
C ASP A 175 0.79 9.88 -9.21
N LEU A 176 0.22 8.76 -9.65
CA LEU A 176 0.79 7.43 -9.42
C LEU A 176 2.18 7.26 -10.03
N VAL A 177 2.42 7.80 -11.22
CA VAL A 177 3.72 7.69 -11.90
C VAL A 177 4.75 8.58 -11.22
N ASP A 178 4.35 9.77 -10.78
CA ASP A 178 5.24 10.68 -10.06
C ASP A 178 5.62 10.12 -8.69
N CYS A 179 4.65 9.55 -7.96
CA CYS A 179 4.91 8.78 -6.73
C CYS A 179 5.91 7.65 -6.98
N ALA A 180 5.67 6.81 -7.99
CA ALA A 180 6.57 5.70 -8.31
C ALA A 180 8.00 6.18 -8.64
N ARG A 181 8.15 7.30 -9.35
CA ARG A 181 9.47 7.88 -9.68
C ARG A 181 10.16 8.49 -8.47
N ARG A 182 9.41 9.13 -7.57
CA ARG A 182 9.91 9.67 -6.31
C ARG A 182 10.45 8.55 -5.43
N GLU A 183 9.66 7.50 -5.17
CA GLU A 183 10.07 6.35 -4.36
C GLU A 183 11.27 5.61 -4.96
N LEU A 184 11.31 5.46 -6.30
CA LEU A 184 12.45 4.89 -7.00
C LEU A 184 13.75 5.69 -6.78
N LEU A 185 13.66 7.01 -6.70
CA LEU A 185 14.80 7.88 -6.44
C LEU A 185 15.20 7.82 -4.96
N GLU A 186 14.25 7.94 -4.04
CA GLU A 186 14.45 8.02 -2.60
C GLU A 186 14.99 6.70 -2.02
N GLU A 187 14.29 5.59 -2.26
CA GLU A 187 14.65 4.30 -1.65
C GLU A 187 15.77 3.58 -2.41
N ALA A 188 15.83 3.72 -3.73
CA ALA A 188 16.69 2.91 -4.60
C ALA A 188 17.72 3.69 -5.44
N GLY A 189 17.72 5.02 -5.36
CA GLY A 189 18.68 5.87 -6.08
C GLY A 189 18.55 5.75 -7.60
N VAL A 190 17.37 5.36 -8.10
CA VAL A 190 17.12 5.23 -9.53
C VAL A 190 16.92 6.64 -10.12
N PRO A 191 17.81 7.09 -11.02
CA PRO A 191 17.70 8.43 -11.58
C PRO A 191 16.48 8.58 -12.49
N MET A 192 16.01 9.82 -12.64
CA MET A 192 14.87 10.17 -13.48
C MET A 192 14.98 9.67 -14.93
N THR A 193 16.21 9.60 -15.46
CA THR A 193 16.46 9.08 -16.82
C THR A 193 16.09 7.60 -16.96
N LEU A 194 16.22 6.80 -15.90
CA LEU A 194 15.81 5.40 -15.88
C LEU A 194 14.34 5.27 -15.46
N SER A 195 13.90 5.96 -14.40
CA SER A 195 12.52 5.87 -13.90
C SER A 195 11.49 6.45 -14.88
N ALA A 196 11.91 7.23 -15.88
CA ALA A 196 11.08 7.61 -17.01
C ALA A 196 10.46 6.42 -17.75
N ALA A 197 11.13 5.27 -17.77
CA ALA A 197 10.69 4.06 -18.46
C ALA A 197 9.74 3.17 -17.64
N VAL A 198 9.37 3.57 -16.42
CA VAL A 198 8.49 2.79 -15.55
C VAL A 198 7.15 2.48 -16.23
N GLN A 199 6.66 1.26 -16.06
CA GLN A 199 5.45 0.77 -16.73
C GLN A 199 4.41 0.31 -15.72
N ALA A 200 3.19 0.82 -15.82
CA ALA A 200 2.06 0.32 -15.03
C ALA A 200 1.70 -1.11 -15.48
N ARG A 201 1.49 -2.01 -14.52
CA ARG A 201 1.11 -3.42 -14.73
C ARG A 201 -0.24 -3.81 -14.13
N GLY A 202 -0.95 -2.84 -13.56
CA GLY A 202 -2.24 -3.04 -12.92
C GLY A 202 -2.15 -2.80 -11.42
N ALA A 203 -3.17 -3.23 -10.68
CA ALA A 203 -3.21 -3.09 -9.24
C ALA A 203 -3.91 -4.28 -8.58
N LEU A 204 -3.60 -4.49 -7.31
CA LEU A 204 -4.29 -5.45 -6.44
C LEU A 204 -4.64 -4.79 -5.12
N ARG A 205 -5.68 -5.29 -4.45
CA ARG A 205 -6.11 -4.78 -3.15
C ARG A 205 -5.62 -5.71 -2.05
N SER A 206 -4.93 -5.14 -1.06
CA SER A 206 -4.48 -5.79 0.15
C SER A 206 -5.41 -5.45 1.31
N THR A 207 -5.91 -6.47 2.01
CA THR A 207 -6.83 -6.30 3.14
C THR A 207 -6.47 -7.25 4.28
N ARG A 208 -6.26 -6.72 5.48
CA ARG A 208 -5.97 -7.51 6.70
C ARG A 208 -6.22 -6.70 7.97
N MET A 209 -6.37 -7.38 9.09
CA MET A 209 -6.37 -6.71 10.40
C MET A 209 -4.94 -6.53 10.89
N GLU A 210 -4.66 -5.33 11.40
CA GLU A 210 -3.44 -4.92 12.08
C GLU A 210 -3.79 -4.39 13.47
N VAL A 211 -2.79 -4.19 14.32
CA VAL A 211 -2.97 -3.58 15.65
C VAL A 211 -3.55 -2.17 15.53
N GLU A 212 -3.13 -1.41 14.52
CA GLU A 212 -3.65 -0.07 14.24
C GLU A 212 -5.03 -0.09 13.56
N GLY A 213 -5.57 -1.27 13.21
CA GLY A 213 -6.92 -1.45 12.67
C GLY A 213 -6.96 -2.15 11.33
N LEU A 214 -7.95 -1.80 10.51
CA LEU A 214 -8.09 -2.42 9.20
C LEU A 214 -7.05 -1.82 8.25
N HIS A 215 -6.11 -2.65 7.79
CA HIS A 215 -5.34 -2.36 6.60
C HIS A 215 -6.22 -2.64 5.39
N ASP A 216 -6.50 -1.61 4.60
CA ASP A 216 -7.20 -1.67 3.32
C ASP A 216 -6.44 -0.77 2.35
N GLU A 217 -5.73 -1.36 1.41
CA GLU A 217 -4.81 -0.64 0.53
C GLU A 217 -4.88 -1.17 -0.90
N VAL A 218 -4.89 -0.27 -1.89
CA VAL A 218 -4.67 -0.63 -3.29
C VAL A 218 -3.19 -0.45 -3.61
N LEU A 219 -2.56 -1.56 -3.99
CA LEU A 219 -1.16 -1.64 -4.40
C LEU A 219 -1.10 -1.51 -5.92
N HIS A 220 -0.65 -0.36 -6.41
CA HIS A 220 -0.41 -0.11 -7.82
C HIS A 220 0.94 -0.71 -8.21
N VAL A 221 0.90 -1.66 -9.13
CA VAL A 221 2.08 -2.44 -9.53
C VAL A 221 2.71 -1.80 -10.75
N PHE A 222 3.99 -1.51 -10.62
CA PHE A 222 4.83 -1.04 -11.70
C PHE A 222 5.97 -2.03 -11.96
N SER A 223 6.48 -2.01 -13.19
CA SER A 223 7.69 -2.69 -13.59
C SER A 223 8.70 -1.69 -14.12
N LEU A 224 9.97 -1.91 -13.81
CA LEU A 224 11.08 -1.16 -14.39
C LEU A 224 12.17 -2.13 -14.83
N GLN A 225 12.55 -2.06 -16.10
CA GLN A 225 13.74 -2.75 -16.60
C GLN A 225 14.98 -1.91 -16.27
N LEU A 226 15.93 -2.53 -15.60
CA LEU A 226 17.17 -1.91 -15.16
C LEU A 226 18.33 -2.34 -16.07
N PRO A 227 19.27 -1.44 -16.40
CA PRO A 227 20.40 -1.80 -17.25
C PRO A 227 21.32 -2.81 -16.56
N ALA A 228 22.04 -3.60 -17.36
CA ALA A 228 23.06 -4.51 -16.87
C ALA A 228 24.08 -3.75 -15.99
N GLY A 229 24.28 -4.22 -14.76
CA GLY A 229 25.22 -3.61 -13.82
C GLY A 229 24.66 -2.43 -13.02
N PHE A 230 23.38 -2.07 -13.17
CA PHE A 230 22.75 -1.13 -12.23
C PHE A 230 22.82 -1.68 -10.81
N SER A 231 23.29 -0.84 -9.89
CA SER A 231 23.35 -1.14 -8.47
C SER A 231 22.55 -0.06 -7.74
N PRO A 232 21.38 -0.41 -7.18
CA PRO A 232 20.57 0.53 -6.41
C PRO A 232 21.34 1.02 -5.19
N ARG A 233 21.03 2.24 -4.77
CA ARG A 233 21.64 2.88 -3.60
C ARG A 233 20.54 3.43 -2.73
N ASN A 234 20.57 3.06 -1.45
CA ASN A 234 19.68 3.65 -0.47
C ASN A 234 19.96 5.16 -0.37
N GLY A 235 18.94 5.99 -0.63
CA GLY A 235 19.04 7.45 -0.62
C GLY A 235 18.62 8.09 0.70
N ASP A 236 17.74 7.46 1.48
CA ASP A 236 17.01 8.09 2.59
C ASP A 236 17.11 7.34 3.93
N GLY A 237 17.72 6.14 3.95
CA GLY A 237 17.86 5.31 5.14
C GLY A 237 16.80 4.22 5.29
N GLU A 238 15.87 4.10 4.33
CA GLU A 238 14.70 3.22 4.42
C GLU A 238 14.99 1.75 4.04
N VAL A 239 16.10 1.51 3.33
CA VAL A 239 16.56 0.17 2.88
C VAL A 239 17.92 -0.21 3.49
N SER A 240 18.02 -1.34 4.17
CA SER A 240 19.29 -1.80 4.76
C SER A 240 20.26 -2.40 3.75
N GLU A 241 19.76 -3.16 2.78
CA GLU A 241 20.55 -3.74 1.69
C GLU A 241 19.67 -4.03 0.47
N PHE A 242 20.29 -4.18 -0.70
CA PHE A 242 19.62 -4.66 -1.91
C PHE A 242 20.11 -6.05 -2.29
N LEU A 243 19.18 -6.94 -2.63
CA LEU A 243 19.47 -8.27 -3.11
C LEU A 243 19.03 -8.41 -4.56
N THR A 244 19.85 -9.07 -5.37
CA THR A 244 19.45 -9.54 -6.70
C THR A 244 19.10 -11.01 -6.60
N LEU A 245 17.85 -11.35 -6.89
CA LEU A 245 17.30 -12.70 -6.79
C LEU A 245 17.04 -13.25 -8.19
N ASP A 246 17.50 -14.46 -8.47
CA ASP A 246 16.94 -15.24 -9.58
C ASP A 246 15.55 -15.79 -9.22
N LEU A 247 14.85 -16.37 -10.19
CA LEU A 247 13.48 -16.83 -10.01
C LEU A 247 13.35 -17.98 -8.99
N GLU A 248 14.36 -18.82 -8.85
CA GLU A 248 14.34 -19.94 -7.91
C GLU A 248 14.54 -19.44 -6.47
N THR A 249 15.52 -18.56 -6.25
CA THR A 249 15.77 -17.92 -4.97
C THR A 249 14.58 -17.05 -4.56
N LEU A 250 13.97 -16.33 -5.50
CA LEU A 250 12.73 -15.59 -5.26
C LEU A 250 11.62 -16.52 -4.76
N ALA A 251 11.42 -17.67 -5.42
CA ALA A 251 10.42 -18.65 -4.99
C ALA A 251 10.65 -19.14 -3.56
N GLN A 252 11.90 -19.48 -3.24
CA GLN A 252 12.28 -19.94 -1.89
C GLN A 252 11.99 -18.88 -0.82
N ARG A 253 12.36 -17.63 -1.08
CA ARG A 253 12.17 -16.52 -0.12
C ARG A 253 10.70 -16.09 0.02
N LEU A 254 9.92 -16.16 -1.05
CA LEU A 254 8.47 -15.99 -0.97
C LEU A 254 7.83 -17.12 -0.14
N ALA A 255 8.26 -18.36 -0.35
CA ALA A 255 7.72 -19.52 0.36
C ALA A 255 8.07 -19.52 1.87
N SER A 256 9.26 -19.01 2.23
CA SER A 256 9.72 -18.85 3.61
C SER A 256 9.11 -17.65 4.33
N GLY A 257 8.36 -16.78 3.64
CA GLY A 257 7.69 -15.61 4.25
C GLY A 257 8.64 -14.45 4.59
N GLU A 258 9.80 -14.40 3.94
CA GLU A 258 10.82 -13.36 4.15
C GLU A 258 10.42 -11.99 3.59
N PHE A 259 9.44 -11.94 2.68
CA PHE A 259 8.91 -10.69 2.13
C PHE A 259 7.84 -10.06 3.04
N SER A 260 7.71 -8.74 2.96
CA SER A 260 6.51 -8.04 3.43
C SER A 260 5.28 -8.60 2.71
N HIS A 261 4.13 -8.56 3.37
CA HIS A 261 2.90 -9.16 2.81
C HIS A 261 2.56 -8.55 1.44
N ASP A 262 2.66 -7.22 1.36
CA ASP A 262 2.33 -6.45 0.17
C ASP A 262 3.35 -6.71 -0.95
N ALA A 263 4.65 -6.74 -0.64
CA ALA A 263 5.68 -7.01 -1.64
C ALA A 263 5.64 -8.44 -2.20
N ALA A 264 5.29 -9.42 -1.35
CA ALA A 264 5.10 -10.80 -1.80
C ALA A 264 3.95 -10.90 -2.81
N ALA A 265 2.83 -10.24 -2.51
CA ALA A 265 1.67 -10.21 -3.40
C ALA A 265 1.96 -9.45 -4.70
N VAL A 266 2.65 -8.31 -4.63
CA VAL A 266 3.06 -7.52 -5.79
C VAL A 266 4.03 -8.29 -6.69
N SER A 267 5.01 -8.99 -6.11
CA SER A 267 5.95 -9.81 -6.88
C SER A 267 5.21 -10.93 -7.61
N ALA A 268 4.30 -11.61 -6.91
CA ALA A 268 3.49 -12.69 -7.48
C ALA A 268 2.53 -12.19 -8.59
N PHE A 269 1.92 -11.02 -8.40
CA PHE A 269 1.09 -10.36 -9.42
C PHE A 269 1.94 -9.94 -10.64
N GLY A 270 3.11 -9.33 -10.38
CA GLY A 270 4.12 -8.92 -11.34
C GLY A 270 4.61 -10.05 -12.26
N LEU A 271 4.59 -11.29 -11.77
CA LEU A 271 5.00 -12.48 -12.53
C LEU A 271 3.83 -13.17 -13.25
N ARG A 272 2.59 -12.76 -12.99
CA ARG A 272 1.37 -13.35 -13.58
C ARG A 272 0.62 -12.45 -14.55
N HIS A 273 0.93 -11.17 -14.65
CA HIS A 273 0.26 -10.28 -15.59
C HIS A 273 0.63 -10.59 -17.05
N SER A 274 -0.20 -10.09 -17.97
CA SER A 274 -0.08 -10.35 -19.42
C SER A 274 1.26 -9.94 -20.03
N HIS A 275 1.95 -8.95 -19.45
CA HIS A 275 3.23 -8.44 -19.92
C HIS A 275 4.44 -9.00 -19.17
N ALA A 276 4.27 -9.96 -18.24
CA ALA A 276 5.36 -10.44 -17.38
C ALA A 276 6.52 -11.02 -18.20
N LEU A 277 6.21 -11.62 -19.35
CA LEU A 277 7.21 -12.11 -20.30
C LEU A 277 8.11 -10.99 -20.86
N ALA A 278 7.55 -9.81 -21.13
CA ALA A 278 8.31 -8.67 -21.60
C ALA A 278 9.21 -8.13 -20.48
N ASP A 279 8.67 -8.03 -19.26
CA ASP A 279 9.42 -7.56 -18.09
C ASP A 279 10.63 -8.47 -17.78
N LEU A 280 10.43 -9.80 -17.79
CA LEU A 280 11.48 -10.79 -17.54
C LEU A 280 12.58 -10.85 -18.63
N ARG A 281 12.31 -10.29 -19.81
CA ARG A 281 13.24 -10.23 -20.95
C ARG A 281 14.12 -8.97 -20.96
N ALA A 282 14.16 -8.22 -19.85
CA ALA A 282 15.04 -7.07 -19.63
C ALA A 282 16.47 -7.30 -20.14
#